data_AF-A0A935KT51-F1
#
_entry.id   AF-A0A935KT51-F1
#
_cell.length_a   1.000
_cell.length_b   1.000
_cell.length_c   1.000
_cell.angle_alpha   90.00
_cell.angle_beta   90.00
_cell.angle_gamma   90.00
#
_symmetry.space_group_name_H-M   'P 1'
#
loop_
_entity.id
_entity.type
_entity.pdbx_description
1 polymer ?
#
loop_
_entity_poly.entity_id
_entity_poly.type
_entity_poly.pdbx_seq_one_letter_code
_entity_poly.pdbx_strand_id
1 'polypeptide(L)'
;MQNSGVLSENGRTTLAEIIKDKNDKVHTEEMDLILFIIFRLIHYFYEFNRGLFDISTNIFVEQFRNNTKYVVAIDEATDFSIFELAAMTYFAHPKYKCVTLSGDIMQRLEKNGIENWSEYSNIFECGDPMKLNVSYRQS
;
A
#
# COMPACT_ATOMS: atom_id res chain seq x y z
N MET A 1 3.05 16.41 33.84
CA MET A 1 2.71 15.23 33.02
C MET A 1 1.35 15.52 32.39
N GLN A 2 1.32 16.03 31.15
CA GLN A 2 0.09 16.44 30.49
C GLN A 2 -0.02 15.83 29.10
N ASN A 3 -1.25 15.43 28.79
CA ASN A 3 -1.86 15.17 27.50
C ASN A 3 -1.62 13.82 26.83
N SER A 4 -2.39 12.85 27.35
CA SER A 4 -3.12 11.85 26.58
C SER A 4 -3.76 12.47 25.33
N GLY A 5 -3.39 11.92 24.15
CA GLY A 5 -3.87 12.31 22.84
C GLY A 5 -5.39 12.17 22.71
N VAL A 6 -6.07 13.29 22.85
CA VAL A 6 -7.48 13.44 22.55
C VAL A 6 -7.57 14.48 21.46
N LEU A 7 -8.14 14.08 20.32
CA LEU A 7 -8.32 14.90 19.12
C LEU A 7 -8.78 16.32 19.47
N SER A 8 -8.20 17.31 18.80
CA SER A 8 -8.57 18.72 18.96
C SER A 8 -10.08 18.91 18.77
N GLU A 9 -10.65 19.92 19.43
CA GLU A 9 -12.08 20.21 19.39
C GLU A 9 -12.61 20.41 17.95
N ASN A 10 -11.77 20.95 17.07
CA ASN A 10 -12.03 21.02 15.63
C ASN A 10 -12.10 19.63 14.98
N GLY A 11 -11.15 18.74 15.26
CA GLY A 11 -11.15 17.38 14.70
C GLY A 11 -12.36 16.55 15.13
N ARG A 12 -12.85 16.76 16.36
CA ARG A 12 -14.10 16.13 16.85
C ARG A 12 -15.34 16.63 16.12
N THR A 13 -15.41 17.92 15.85
CA THR A 13 -16.52 18.55 15.12
C THR A 13 -16.54 18.10 13.67
N THR A 14 -15.39 18.05 13.01
CA THR A 14 -15.26 17.55 11.63
C THR A 14 -15.63 16.07 11.52
N LEU A 15 -15.19 15.22 12.46
CA LEU A 15 -15.59 13.81 12.49
C LEU A 15 -17.10 13.64 12.72
N ALA A 16 -17.69 14.45 13.60
CA ALA A 16 -19.14 14.41 13.84
C ALA A 16 -19.96 14.86 12.61
N GLU A 17 -19.44 15.77 11.81
CA GLU A 17 -20.03 16.19 10.53
C GLU A 17 -19.91 15.11 9.45
N ILE A 18 -18.75 14.45 9.35
CA ILE A 18 -18.53 13.31 8.44
C ILE A 18 -19.44 12.13 8.80
N ILE A 19 -19.60 11.82 10.09
CA ILE A 19 -20.48 10.74 10.58
C ILE A 19 -21.97 11.06 10.34
N LYS A 20 -22.34 12.34 10.28
CA LYS A 20 -23.71 12.78 9.97
C LYS A 20 -24.05 12.58 8.50
N ASP A 21 -23.07 12.62 7.63
CA ASP A 21 -23.24 12.23 6.24
C ASP A 21 -23.46 10.71 6.23
N LYS A 22 -24.60 10.25 5.72
CA LYS A 22 -24.90 8.81 5.55
C LYS A 22 -24.06 8.27 4.40
N ASN A 23 -22.75 8.27 4.57
CA ASN A 23 -21.84 7.77 3.57
C ASN A 23 -21.81 6.24 3.69
N ASP A 24 -22.87 5.59 3.20
CA ASP A 24 -23.00 4.12 3.16
C ASP A 24 -21.96 3.47 2.22
N LYS A 25 -21.14 4.28 1.53
CA LYS A 25 -20.12 3.82 0.58
C LYS A 25 -18.73 4.11 1.13
N VAL A 26 -17.95 3.04 1.25
CA VAL A 26 -16.52 3.10 1.54
C VAL A 26 -15.82 3.87 0.42
N HIS A 27 -15.03 4.87 0.77
CA HIS A 27 -14.25 5.65 -0.19
C HIS A 27 -13.14 4.78 -0.79
N THR A 28 -12.69 5.05 -2.03
CA THR A 28 -11.66 4.23 -2.70
C THR A 28 -10.39 4.11 -1.87
N GLU A 29 -9.89 5.22 -1.33
CA GLU A 29 -8.70 5.22 -0.46
C GLU A 29 -8.89 4.40 0.82
N GLU A 30 -10.11 4.37 1.36
CA GLU A 30 -10.42 3.52 2.52
C GLU A 30 -10.39 2.05 2.13
N MET A 31 -10.84 1.71 0.91
CA MET A 31 -10.73 0.34 0.38
C MET A 31 -9.27 -0.08 0.21
N ASP A 32 -8.40 0.80 -0.32
CA ASP A 32 -6.97 0.53 -0.49
C ASP A 32 -6.27 0.33 0.86
N LEU A 33 -6.61 1.15 1.84
CA LEU A 33 -6.11 1.01 3.21
C LEU A 33 -6.57 -0.32 3.84
N ILE A 34 -7.84 -0.69 3.68
CA ILE A 34 -8.36 -1.98 4.17
C ILE A 34 -7.63 -3.15 3.49
N LEU A 35 -7.43 -3.08 2.18
CA LEU A 35 -6.72 -4.11 1.42
C LEU A 35 -5.28 -4.26 1.90
N PHE A 36 -4.58 -3.14 2.10
CA PHE A 36 -3.26 -3.11 2.69
C PHE A 36 -3.23 -3.76 4.08
N ILE A 37 -4.17 -3.42 4.97
CA ILE A 37 -4.23 -4.00 6.32
C ILE A 37 -4.44 -5.51 6.24
N ILE A 38 -5.34 -5.98 5.38
CA ILE A 38 -5.59 -7.42 5.19
C ILE A 38 -4.31 -8.12 4.74
N PHE A 39 -3.66 -7.64 3.68
CA PHE A 39 -2.45 -8.28 3.18
C PHE A 39 -1.30 -8.24 4.19
N ARG A 40 -1.16 -7.14 4.94
CA ARG A 40 -0.17 -7.04 6.01
C ARG A 40 -0.43 -8.04 7.14
N LEU A 41 -1.68 -8.24 7.54
CA LEU A 41 -2.05 -9.26 8.54
C LEU A 41 -1.77 -10.67 8.02
N ILE A 42 -2.02 -10.93 6.74
CA ILE A 42 -1.73 -12.21 6.10
C ILE A 42 -0.22 -12.48 6.08
N HIS A 43 0.60 -11.47 5.76
CA HIS A 43 2.05 -11.57 5.85
C HIS A 43 2.51 -11.86 7.27
N TYR A 44 1.96 -11.16 8.26
CA TYR A 44 2.26 -11.43 9.67
C TYR A 44 1.89 -12.86 10.07
N PHE A 45 0.73 -13.34 9.62
CA PHE A 45 0.30 -14.72 9.85
C PHE A 45 1.25 -15.75 9.21
N TYR A 46 1.70 -15.50 7.98
CA TYR A 46 2.71 -16.34 7.30
C TYR A 46 4.02 -16.42 8.09
N GLU A 47 4.54 -15.27 8.54
CA GLU A 47 5.80 -15.22 9.30
C GLU A 47 5.65 -15.87 10.68
N PHE A 48 4.48 -15.75 11.31
CA PHE A 48 4.18 -16.37 12.60
C PHE A 48 4.09 -17.90 12.50
N ASN A 49 3.36 -18.43 11.52
CA ASN A 49 3.21 -19.88 11.35
C ASN A 49 2.91 -20.28 9.89
N ARG A 50 3.97 -20.67 9.18
CA ARG A 50 3.89 -21.10 7.77
C ARG A 50 3.01 -22.34 7.55
N GLY A 51 3.09 -23.32 8.46
CA GLY A 51 2.31 -24.55 8.34
C GLY A 51 0.80 -24.30 8.49
N LEU A 52 0.40 -23.45 9.44
CA LEU A 52 -0.99 -23.04 9.60
C LEU A 52 -1.47 -22.14 8.47
N PHE A 53 -0.61 -21.24 7.98
CA PHE A 53 -0.89 -20.49 6.76
C PHE A 53 -1.23 -21.44 5.62
N ASP A 54 -0.42 -22.48 5.40
CA ASP A 54 -0.58 -23.41 4.28
C ASP A 54 -1.84 -24.30 4.36
N ILE A 55 -2.50 -24.42 5.52
CA ILE A 55 -3.75 -25.19 5.65
C ILE A 55 -4.96 -24.33 6.00
N SER A 56 -4.77 -23.03 6.18
CA SER A 56 -5.83 -22.10 6.56
C SER A 56 -6.95 -22.06 5.51
N THR A 57 -8.17 -22.32 5.94
CA THR A 57 -9.42 -22.21 5.16
C THR A 57 -10.09 -20.84 5.29
N ASN A 58 -9.45 -19.89 5.97
CA ASN A 58 -9.95 -18.52 6.01
C ASN A 58 -9.99 -17.94 4.58
N ILE A 59 -11.15 -17.43 4.17
CA ILE A 59 -11.40 -16.91 2.82
C ILE A 59 -10.33 -15.91 2.37
N PHE A 60 -9.90 -14.98 3.22
CA PHE A 60 -8.90 -13.98 2.82
C PHE A 60 -7.52 -14.59 2.59
N VAL A 61 -7.12 -15.53 3.44
CA VAL A 61 -5.82 -16.23 3.32
C VAL A 61 -5.82 -17.13 2.08
N GLU A 62 -6.92 -17.86 1.85
CA GLU A 62 -7.09 -18.71 0.67
C GLU A 62 -7.06 -17.88 -0.62
N GLN A 63 -7.87 -16.82 -0.69
CA GLN A 63 -7.93 -15.95 -1.86
C GLN A 63 -6.59 -15.23 -2.10
N PHE A 64 -5.92 -14.77 -1.05
CA PHE A 64 -4.59 -14.18 -1.17
C PHE A 64 -3.61 -15.18 -1.78
N ARG A 65 -3.55 -16.40 -1.26
CA ARG A 65 -2.61 -17.42 -1.73
C ARG A 65 -2.88 -17.86 -3.17
N ASN A 66 -4.14 -17.95 -3.58
CA ASN A 66 -4.50 -18.32 -4.94
C ASN A 66 -4.11 -17.23 -5.97
N ASN A 67 -4.01 -15.98 -5.53
CA ASN A 67 -3.77 -14.84 -6.42
C ASN A 67 -2.37 -14.22 -6.30
N THR A 68 -1.67 -14.43 -5.18
CA THR A 68 -0.36 -13.84 -4.89
C THR A 68 0.66 -14.14 -5.99
N LYS A 69 1.59 -13.21 -6.19
CA LYS A 69 2.65 -13.32 -7.19
C LYS A 69 4.00 -13.34 -6.50
N TYR A 70 4.91 -14.17 -7.00
CA TYR A 70 6.28 -14.22 -6.49
C TYR A 70 7.06 -12.94 -6.76
N VAL A 71 6.78 -12.29 -7.89
CA VAL A 71 7.39 -11.04 -8.34
C VAL A 71 6.28 -10.09 -8.73
N VAL A 72 6.33 -8.86 -8.24
CA VAL A 72 5.42 -7.77 -8.59
C VAL A 72 6.24 -6.64 -9.19
N ALA A 73 6.00 -6.31 -10.46
CA ALA A 73 6.59 -5.15 -11.11
C ALA A 73 5.50 -4.11 -11.33
N ILE A 74 5.73 -2.89 -10.84
CA ILE A 74 4.80 -1.78 -10.90
C ILE A 74 5.44 -0.73 -11.80
N ASP A 75 4.84 -0.56 -12.99
CA ASP A 75 5.25 0.47 -13.93
C ASP A 75 4.45 1.75 -13.71
N GLU A 76 5.06 2.90 -14.02
CA GLU A 76 4.53 4.24 -13.71
C GLU A 76 4.03 4.34 -12.26
N ALA A 77 4.82 3.79 -11.33
CA ALA A 77 4.52 3.71 -9.90
C ALA A 77 4.23 5.09 -9.28
N THR A 78 4.68 6.17 -9.92
CA THR A 78 4.48 7.55 -9.50
C THR A 78 3.03 8.02 -9.62
N ASP A 79 2.20 7.34 -10.42
CA ASP A 79 0.78 7.64 -10.56
C ASP A 79 -0.09 7.03 -9.44
N PHE A 80 0.46 6.10 -8.66
CA PHE A 80 -0.27 5.44 -7.59
C PHE A 80 -0.07 6.13 -6.25
N SER A 81 -1.13 6.16 -5.46
CA SER A 81 -1.07 6.62 -4.08
C SER A 81 -0.22 5.69 -3.22
N ILE A 82 0.20 6.20 -2.05
CA ILE A 82 1.01 5.40 -1.14
C ILE A 82 0.27 4.16 -0.62
N PHE A 83 -1.06 4.21 -0.47
CA PHE A 83 -1.85 3.06 -0.02
C PHE A 83 -1.97 1.99 -1.11
N GLU A 84 -2.15 2.40 -2.37
CA GLU A 84 -2.15 1.48 -3.51
C GLU A 84 -0.77 0.80 -3.64
N LEU A 85 0.31 1.56 -3.61
CA LEU A 85 1.67 1.01 -3.65
C LEU A 85 1.93 0.07 -2.48
N ALA A 86 1.44 0.40 -1.28
CA ALA A 86 1.57 -0.45 -0.11
C ALA A 86 0.80 -1.77 -0.27
N ALA A 87 -0.44 -1.71 -0.76
CA ALA A 87 -1.24 -2.90 -1.05
C ALA A 87 -0.59 -3.78 -2.13
N MET A 88 -0.12 -3.19 -3.23
CA MET A 88 0.59 -3.92 -4.29
C MET A 88 1.90 -4.54 -3.79
N THR A 89 2.61 -3.85 -2.88
CA THR A 89 3.85 -4.38 -2.28
C THR A 89 3.57 -5.60 -1.42
N TYR A 90 2.53 -5.54 -0.59
CA TYR A 90 2.09 -6.67 0.24
C TYR A 90 1.30 -7.74 -0.55
N PHE A 91 1.03 -7.53 -1.83
CA PHE A 91 0.49 -8.56 -2.70
C PHE A 91 1.57 -9.57 -3.14
N ALA A 92 2.84 -9.18 -3.10
CA ALA A 92 3.96 -10.06 -3.37
C ALA A 92 4.06 -11.18 -2.34
N HIS A 93 4.47 -12.37 -2.77
CA HIS A 93 4.49 -13.56 -1.92
C HIS A 93 5.29 -13.32 -0.63
N PRO A 94 4.74 -13.61 0.57
CA PRO A 94 5.34 -13.27 1.87
C PRO A 94 6.77 -13.76 2.06
N LYS A 95 7.12 -14.92 1.49
CA LYS A 95 8.48 -15.49 1.54
C LYS A 95 9.54 -14.69 0.77
N TYR A 96 9.19 -14.10 -0.37
CA TYR A 96 10.16 -13.52 -1.31
C TYR A 96 10.13 -11.99 -1.30
N LYS A 97 8.96 -11.39 -1.08
CA LYS A 97 8.77 -9.92 -1.02
C LYS A 97 9.44 -9.20 -2.19
N CYS A 98 9.37 -9.77 -3.39
CA CYS A 98 10.07 -9.27 -4.56
C CYS A 98 9.17 -8.27 -5.30
N VAL A 99 9.50 -6.99 -5.13
CA VAL A 99 8.76 -5.87 -5.72
C VAL A 99 9.75 -4.96 -6.44
N THR A 100 9.39 -4.50 -7.63
CA THR A 100 10.17 -3.53 -8.41
C THR A 100 9.26 -2.42 -8.87
N LEU A 101 9.71 -1.17 -8.69
CA LEU A 101 8.99 0.04 -9.06
C LEU A 101 9.76 0.75 -10.18
N SER A 102 9.05 1.20 -11.21
CA SER A 102 9.57 2.13 -12.21
C SER A 102 8.62 3.32 -12.34
N GLY A 103 9.13 4.44 -12.86
CA GLY A 103 8.35 5.64 -13.12
C GLY A 103 9.19 6.90 -13.04
N ASP A 104 8.61 8.02 -13.45
CA ASP A 104 9.22 9.34 -13.39
C ASP A 104 8.29 10.32 -12.67
N ILE A 105 8.74 10.86 -11.54
CA ILE A 105 7.97 11.80 -10.71
C ILE A 105 7.54 13.03 -11.53
N MET A 106 8.35 13.45 -12.51
CA MET A 106 8.04 14.61 -13.35
C MET A 106 7.00 14.30 -14.44
N GLN A 107 6.71 13.02 -14.70
CA GLN A 107 5.72 12.56 -15.68
C GLN A 107 4.42 12.09 -15.04
N ARG A 108 4.28 12.24 -13.72
CA ARG A 108 3.06 11.90 -12.99
C ARG A 108 1.84 12.58 -13.61
N LEU A 109 0.81 11.79 -13.89
CA LEU A 109 -0.47 12.22 -14.44
C LEU A 109 -1.54 12.38 -13.36
N GLU A 110 -1.50 11.53 -12.33
CA GLU A 110 -2.50 11.50 -11.27
C GLU A 110 -2.18 12.44 -10.11
N LYS A 111 -3.23 13.06 -9.55
CA LYS A 111 -3.08 14.02 -8.44
C LYS A 111 -2.72 13.35 -7.11
N ASN A 112 -3.19 12.11 -6.93
CA ASN A 112 -3.04 11.36 -5.69
C ASN A 112 -1.79 10.45 -5.69
N GLY A 113 -1.04 10.43 -6.80
CA GLY A 113 0.20 9.67 -6.91
C GLY A 113 1.30 10.22 -6.00
N ILE A 114 2.34 9.43 -5.72
CA ILE A 114 3.48 9.87 -4.89
C ILE A 114 4.21 11.08 -5.49
N GLU A 115 4.65 11.99 -4.63
CA GLU A 115 5.43 13.18 -5.02
C GLU A 115 6.93 12.96 -4.86
N ASN A 116 7.31 12.01 -4.01
CA ASN A 116 8.69 11.64 -3.79
C ASN A 116 8.82 10.15 -3.50
N TRP A 117 9.82 9.50 -4.11
CA TRP A 117 10.20 8.12 -3.80
C TRP A 117 10.48 7.87 -2.31
N SER A 118 10.86 8.91 -1.56
CA SER A 118 11.02 8.82 -0.11
C SER A 118 9.74 8.42 0.62
N GLU A 119 8.56 8.77 0.10
CA GLU A 119 7.28 8.36 0.69
C GLU A 119 7.15 6.83 0.75
N TYR A 120 7.63 6.16 -0.29
CA TYR A 120 7.67 4.69 -0.35
C TYR A 120 8.82 4.14 0.51
N SER A 121 10.05 4.64 0.33
CA SER A 121 11.24 4.09 1.02
C SER A 121 11.25 4.33 2.53
N ASN A 122 10.45 5.27 3.04
CA ASN A 122 10.28 5.47 4.49
C ASN A 122 9.42 4.37 5.14
N ILE A 123 8.60 3.66 4.35
CA ILE A 123 7.68 2.61 4.82
C ILE A 123 8.27 1.23 4.56
N PHE A 124 8.94 1.06 3.43
CA PHE A 124 9.45 -0.22 2.95
C PHE A 124 10.97 -0.21 2.85
N GLU A 125 11.59 -1.31 3.26
CA GLU A 125 13.00 -1.54 2.95
C GLU A 125 13.16 -1.62 1.43
N CYS A 126 13.85 -0.64 0.87
CA CYS A 126 14.12 -0.53 -0.56
C CYS A 126 15.59 -0.81 -0.85
N GLY A 127 15.85 -1.41 -2.01
CA GLY A 127 17.20 -1.42 -2.58
C GLY A 127 17.61 -0.04 -3.09
N ASP A 128 18.85 0.05 -3.60
CA ASP A 128 19.36 1.29 -4.16
C ASP A 128 18.58 1.69 -5.43
N PRO A 129 18.05 2.93 -5.51
CA PRO A 129 17.34 3.40 -6.69
C PRO A 129 18.28 3.54 -7.88
N MET A 130 17.91 2.93 -9.00
CA MET A 130 18.67 2.98 -10.25
C MET A 130 18.07 4.03 -11.18
N LYS A 131 18.85 5.05 -11.54
CA LYS A 131 18.43 6.12 -12.47
C LYS A 131 18.92 5.83 -13.89
N LEU A 132 18.00 5.90 -14.85
CA LEU A 132 18.31 5.82 -16.26
C LEU A 132 18.47 7.23 -16.83
N ASN A 133 19.69 7.60 -17.24
CA ASN A 133 20.01 8.97 -17.69
C ASN A 133 20.02 9.14 -19.21
N VAL A 134 19.90 8.05 -19.98
CA VAL A 134 19.95 8.08 -21.44
C VAL A 134 18.58 7.76 -22.00
N SER A 135 18.00 8.71 -22.72
CA SER A 135 16.77 8.51 -23.48
C SER A 135 17.09 8.03 -24.90
N TYR A 136 16.50 6.91 -25.28
CA TYR A 136 16.58 6.38 -26.65
C TYR A 136 15.27 6.56 -27.44
N ARG A 137 14.22 7.12 -26.81
CA ARG A 137 12.88 7.27 -27.41
C ARG A 137 12.68 8.59 -28.15
N GLN A 138 13.55 9.57 -27.93
CA GLN A 138 13.46 10.90 -28.55
C GLN A 138 14.75 11.17 -29.32
N SER A 139 14.62 11.36 -30.64
CA SER A 139 15.66 11.78 -31.58
C SER A 139 15.58 13.28 -31.86
#